data_AF-A0A6N7E2B6-F1
#
_entry.id   AF-A0A6N7E2B6-F1
#
_cell.length_a   1.000
_cell.length_b   1.000
_cell.length_c   1.000
_cell.angle_alpha   90.00
_cell.angle_beta   90.00
_cell.angle_gamma   90.00
#
_symmetry.space_group_name_H-M   'P 1'
#
loop_
_entity.id
_entity.type
_entity.pdbx_description
1 polymer ?
#
loop_
_entity_poly.entity_id
_entity_poly.type
_entity_poly.pdbx_seq_one_letter_code
_entity_poly.pdbx_strand_id
1 'polypeptide(L)'
;MEHPKQDSAQPSEELICVPANRSRAEDWFESFLWNSRFIVLFAVVASLLMAFGIFYVTSIDVYYTLSHLSHYAQLDDAARADLKAKTVAHVVGSVDGFLLGTIMLIFSLGLYELFISKIDAAEGNKTSSKILMIHSLDDLKDKLAKVILMILVVMFFEQALFLKPTAPLELLYYSLAIMLVALALYLSHKAYQH
;
A
#
# COMPACT_ATOMS: atom_id res chain seq x y z
N MET A 1 -13.46 -79.89 13.12
CA MET A 1 -12.83 -78.87 12.26
C MET A 1 -13.34 -79.13 10.85
N GLU A 2 -13.60 -78.07 10.09
CA GLU A 2 -14.19 -78.01 8.74
C GLU A 2 -15.68 -77.62 8.67
N HIS A 3 -15.88 -76.31 8.54
CA HIS A 3 -17.04 -75.70 7.86
C HIS A 3 -16.62 -75.37 6.41
N PRO A 4 -17.49 -75.58 5.40
CA PRO A 4 -17.18 -75.24 4.01
C PRO A 4 -17.58 -73.81 3.64
N LYS A 5 -16.72 -73.21 2.81
CA LYS A 5 -16.83 -72.05 1.91
C LYS A 5 -18.14 -71.25 1.90
N GLN A 6 -18.00 -69.96 2.26
CA GLN A 6 -18.94 -68.89 1.91
C GLN A 6 -18.78 -68.51 0.44
N ASP A 7 -19.92 -68.55 -0.25
CA ASP A 7 -20.14 -68.17 -1.64
C ASP A 7 -20.10 -66.64 -1.80
N SER A 8 -19.50 -66.23 -2.90
CA SER A 8 -19.20 -64.88 -3.32
C SER A 8 -20.39 -64.27 -4.09
N ALA A 9 -20.96 -63.18 -3.58
CA ALA A 9 -21.79 -62.27 -4.39
C ALA A 9 -21.79 -60.86 -3.78
N GLN A 10 -20.92 -59.98 -4.28
CA GLN A 10 -21.03 -58.54 -4.09
C GLN A 10 -22.09 -57.99 -5.07
N PRO A 11 -22.98 -57.06 -4.65
CA PRO A 11 -23.80 -56.33 -5.60
C PRO A 11 -22.92 -55.32 -6.33
N SER A 12 -22.94 -55.38 -7.65
CA SER A 12 -22.38 -54.39 -8.57
C SER A 12 -23.06 -53.04 -8.35
N GLU A 13 -22.41 -52.13 -7.62
CA GLU A 13 -22.71 -50.70 -7.70
C GLU A 13 -22.40 -50.24 -9.13
N GLU A 14 -23.43 -49.72 -9.80
CA GLU A 14 -23.33 -49.09 -11.10
C GLU A 14 -22.22 -48.05 -11.11
N LEU A 15 -21.17 -48.34 -11.88
CA LEU A 15 -20.18 -47.36 -12.28
C LEU A 15 -20.86 -46.42 -13.28
N ILE A 16 -21.51 -45.39 -12.74
CA ILE A 16 -22.02 -44.27 -13.51
C ILE A 16 -20.80 -43.55 -14.10
N CYS A 17 -20.43 -43.93 -15.32
CA CYS A 17 -19.53 -43.15 -16.16
C CYS A 17 -20.24 -41.84 -16.50
N VAL A 18 -20.05 -40.79 -15.69
CA VAL A 18 -20.39 -39.43 -16.11
C VAL A 18 -19.48 -39.08 -17.29
N PRO A 19 -19.98 -38.86 -18.51
CA PRO A 19 -19.14 -38.46 -19.61
C PRO A 19 -18.68 -37.01 -19.37
N ALA A 20 -17.42 -36.86 -18.96
CA ALA A 20 -16.77 -35.57 -18.85
C ALA A 20 -16.44 -35.05 -20.27
N ASN A 21 -17.44 -34.49 -20.95
CA ASN A 21 -17.19 -33.64 -22.11
C ASN A 21 -16.73 -32.26 -21.62
N ARG A 22 -15.49 -32.19 -21.09
CA ARG A 22 -14.84 -30.92 -20.73
C ARG A 22 -14.55 -30.15 -22.00
N SER A 23 -15.09 -28.95 -22.12
CA SER A 23 -14.84 -28.13 -23.31
C SER A 23 -13.41 -27.54 -23.24
N ARG A 24 -12.73 -27.42 -24.38
CA ARG A 24 -11.40 -26.76 -24.47
C ARG A 24 -11.38 -25.34 -23.89
N ALA A 25 -12.53 -24.67 -23.85
CA ALA A 25 -12.69 -23.36 -23.25
C ALA A 25 -12.64 -23.42 -21.71
N GLU A 26 -13.13 -24.52 -21.12
CA GLU A 26 -13.15 -24.75 -19.67
C GLU A 26 -11.74 -25.03 -19.14
N ASP A 27 -10.95 -25.85 -19.82
CA ASP A 27 -9.54 -26.11 -19.47
C ASP A 27 -8.67 -24.85 -19.61
N TRP A 28 -8.94 -24.02 -20.63
CA TRP A 28 -8.26 -22.74 -20.81
C TRP A 28 -8.63 -21.73 -19.71
N PHE A 29 -9.91 -21.68 -19.32
CA PHE A 29 -10.38 -20.82 -18.25
C PHE A 29 -9.87 -21.27 -16.87
N GLU A 30 -9.84 -22.58 -16.59
CA GLU A 30 -9.20 -23.16 -15.39
C GLU A 30 -7.70 -22.82 -15.35
N SER A 31 -6.99 -22.96 -16.47
CA SER A 31 -5.56 -22.62 -16.56
C SER A 31 -5.32 -21.12 -16.35
N PHE A 32 -6.17 -20.26 -16.90
CA PHE A 32 -6.11 -18.81 -16.69
C PHE A 32 -6.42 -18.42 -15.24
N LEU A 33 -7.41 -19.05 -14.62
CA LEU A 33 -7.73 -18.87 -13.20
C LEU A 33 -6.57 -19.33 -12.30
N TRP A 34 -5.91 -20.44 -12.64
CA TRP A 34 -4.67 -20.88 -11.99
C TRP A 34 -3.51 -19.88 -12.17
N ASN A 35 -3.44 -19.24 -13.34
CA ASN A 35 -2.41 -18.24 -13.63
C ASN A 35 -2.64 -16.89 -12.92
N SER A 36 -3.84 -16.66 -12.35
CA SER A 36 -4.16 -15.43 -11.60
C SER A 36 -3.20 -15.16 -10.43
N ARG A 37 -2.65 -16.22 -9.81
CA ARG A 37 -1.65 -16.09 -8.75
C ARG A 37 -0.35 -15.44 -9.22
N PHE A 38 0.06 -15.66 -10.47
CA PHE A 38 1.26 -15.03 -11.03
C PHE A 38 1.09 -13.53 -11.20
N ILE A 39 -0.12 -13.06 -11.55
CA ILE A 39 -0.42 -11.62 -11.65
C ILE A 39 -0.28 -10.95 -10.28
N VAL A 40 -0.76 -11.59 -9.21
CA VAL A 40 -0.62 -11.04 -7.86
C VAL A 40 0.84 -11.05 -7.40
N LEU A 41 1.58 -12.13 -7.66
CA LEU A 41 3.02 -12.19 -7.37
C LEU A 41 3.80 -11.07 -8.08
N PHE A 42 3.45 -10.78 -9.34
CA PHE A 42 4.04 -9.66 -10.07
C PHE A 42 3.72 -8.32 -9.40
N ALA A 43 2.48 -8.09 -8.97
CA ALA A 43 2.08 -6.87 -8.26
C ALA A 43 2.81 -6.70 -6.91
N VAL A 44 2.99 -7.80 -6.17
CA VAL A 44 3.77 -7.81 -4.92
C VAL A 44 5.22 -7.41 -5.19
N VAL A 45 5.89 -8.06 -6.16
CA VAL A 45 7.29 -7.74 -6.48
C VAL A 45 7.43 -6.29 -6.98
N ALA A 46 6.52 -5.83 -7.84
CA ALA A 46 6.53 -4.46 -8.34
C ALA A 46 6.35 -3.42 -7.22
N SER A 47 5.39 -3.63 -6.31
CA SER A 47 5.16 -2.74 -5.16
C SER A 47 6.31 -2.75 -4.15
N LEU A 48 6.95 -3.90 -3.93
CA LEU A 48 8.16 -4.01 -3.12
C LEU A 48 9.34 -3.23 -3.71
N LEU A 49 9.58 -3.38 -5.02
CA LEU A 49 10.62 -2.63 -5.73
C LEU A 49 10.35 -1.12 -5.70
N MET A 50 9.09 -0.70 -5.86
CA MET A 50 8.68 0.70 -5.71
C MET A 50 8.94 1.23 -4.30
N ALA A 51 8.61 0.46 -3.26
CA ALA A 51 8.91 0.84 -1.88
C ALA A 51 10.42 1.11 -1.68
N PHE A 52 11.27 0.20 -2.17
CA PHE A 52 12.72 0.39 -2.12
C PHE A 52 13.19 1.59 -2.95
N GLY A 53 12.64 1.79 -4.14
CA GLY A 53 12.95 2.94 -4.99
C GLY A 53 12.63 4.26 -4.31
N ILE A 54 11.44 4.37 -3.70
CA ILE A 54 11.02 5.57 -2.97
C ILE A 54 11.90 5.79 -1.74
N PHE A 55 12.20 4.75 -0.96
CA PHE A 55 13.12 4.87 0.17
C PHE A 55 14.51 5.34 -0.26
N TYR A 56 15.01 4.83 -1.38
CA TYR A 56 16.31 5.22 -1.92
C TYR A 56 16.33 6.70 -2.32
N VAL A 57 15.38 7.14 -3.15
CA VAL A 57 15.27 8.54 -3.59
C VAL A 57 15.07 9.47 -2.39
N THR A 58 14.16 9.13 -1.49
CA THR A 58 13.89 9.93 -0.28
C THR A 58 15.13 10.04 0.61
N SER A 59 15.89 8.95 0.78
CA SER A 59 17.14 8.97 1.56
C SER A 59 18.19 9.88 0.94
N ILE A 60 18.26 9.93 -0.40
CA ILE A 60 19.14 10.84 -1.13
C ILE A 60 18.69 12.30 -0.93
N ASP A 61 17.40 12.59 -1.03
CA ASP A 61 16.87 13.95 -0.82
C ASP A 61 17.16 14.47 0.59
N VAL A 62 17.03 13.61 1.61
CA VAL A 62 17.42 13.93 2.99
C VAL A 62 18.91 14.24 3.09
N TYR A 63 19.76 13.41 2.47
CA TYR A 63 21.20 13.62 2.48
C TYR A 63 21.59 14.97 1.85
N TYR A 64 21.03 15.28 0.68
CA TYR A 64 21.29 16.56 0.01
C TYR A 64 20.76 17.75 0.82
N THR A 65 19.56 17.65 1.40
CA THR A 65 19.01 18.69 2.26
C THR A 65 19.94 18.98 3.44
N LEU A 66 20.40 17.92 4.13
CA LEU A 66 21.29 18.07 5.28
C LEU A 66 22.66 18.66 4.90
N SER A 67 23.20 18.31 3.73
CA SER A 67 24.47 18.87 3.25
C SER A 67 24.40 20.38 3.01
N HIS A 68 23.25 20.90 2.52
CA HIS A 68 23.04 22.32 2.27
C HIS A 68 22.92 23.15 3.55
N LEU A 69 22.61 22.54 4.70
CA LEU A 69 22.54 23.22 6.00
C LEU A 69 23.91 23.56 6.59
N SER A 70 24.99 22.96 6.09
CA SER A 70 26.36 23.14 6.63
C SER A 70 26.83 24.60 6.65
N HIS A 71 26.31 25.45 5.76
CA HIS A 71 26.68 26.87 5.66
C HIS A 71 25.64 27.84 6.28
N TYR A 72 24.61 27.33 6.97
CA TYR A 72 23.49 28.12 7.47
C TYR A 72 23.89 29.26 8.43
N ALA A 73 24.92 29.02 9.26
CA ALA A 73 25.38 29.99 10.26
C ALA A 73 26.11 31.21 9.66
N GLN A 74 26.54 31.14 8.39
CA GLN A 74 27.35 32.18 7.74
C GLN A 74 26.53 33.10 6.82
N LEU A 75 25.22 32.89 6.73
CA LEU A 75 24.33 33.61 5.82
C LEU A 75 23.69 34.83 6.48
N ASP A 76 23.39 35.83 5.64
CA ASP A 76 22.59 37.01 5.98
C ASP A 76 21.14 36.64 6.37
N ASP A 77 20.48 37.50 7.15
CA ASP A 77 19.16 37.22 7.73
C ASP A 77 18.07 36.95 6.68
N ALA A 78 18.09 37.67 5.56
CA ALA A 78 17.15 37.45 4.45
C ALA A 78 17.38 36.10 3.74
N ALA A 79 18.65 35.75 3.51
CA ALA A 79 19.02 34.47 2.91
C ALA A 79 18.73 33.28 3.85
N ARG A 80 18.88 33.51 5.16
CA ARG A 80 18.58 32.52 6.21
C ARG A 80 17.09 32.18 6.26
N ALA A 81 16.20 33.17 6.12
CA ALA A 81 14.76 32.96 6.07
C ALA A 81 14.33 32.13 4.85
N ASP A 82 14.87 32.41 3.67
CA ASP A 82 14.57 31.66 2.43
C ASP A 82 15.08 30.21 2.51
N LEU A 83 16.31 29.99 3.00
CA LEU A 83 16.82 28.63 3.21
C LEU A 83 16.02 27.86 4.26
N LYS A 84 15.57 28.51 5.33
CA LYS A 84 14.71 27.86 6.33
C LYS A 84 13.40 27.40 5.69
N ALA A 85 12.75 28.23 4.89
CA ALA A 85 11.51 27.86 4.19
C ALA A 85 11.72 26.67 3.25
N LYS A 86 12.77 26.71 2.42
CA LYS A 86 13.20 25.60 1.54
C LYS A 86 13.46 24.31 2.31
N THR A 87 14.20 24.41 3.41
CA THR A 87 14.53 23.25 4.26
C THR A 87 13.26 22.63 4.84
N VAL A 88 12.34 23.45 5.36
CA VAL A 88 11.08 22.96 5.91
C VAL A 88 10.26 22.24 4.83
N ALA A 89 10.18 22.80 3.61
CA ALA A 89 9.48 22.17 2.51
C ALA A 89 10.10 20.80 2.13
N HIS A 90 11.42 20.73 1.95
CA HIS A 90 12.12 19.47 1.64
C HIS A 90 11.99 18.43 2.76
N VAL A 91 12.02 18.84 4.02
CA VAL A 91 11.82 17.92 5.15
C VAL A 91 10.40 17.37 5.14
N VAL A 92 9.39 18.21 4.93
CA VAL A 92 7.98 17.76 4.86
C VAL A 92 7.78 16.79 3.70
N GLY A 93 8.32 17.09 2.51
CA GLY A 93 8.30 16.18 1.36
C GLY A 93 9.03 14.85 1.62
N SER A 94 10.19 14.90 2.28
CA SER A 94 10.96 13.69 2.63
C SER A 94 10.21 12.79 3.62
N VAL A 95 9.54 13.38 4.61
CA VAL A 95 8.71 12.62 5.56
C VAL A 95 7.60 11.89 4.81
N ASP A 96 6.90 12.57 3.90
CA ASP A 96 5.86 11.94 3.08
C ASP A 96 6.42 10.84 2.18
N GLY A 97 7.60 11.04 1.58
CA GLY A 97 8.30 10.00 0.81
C GLY A 97 8.54 8.72 1.62
N PHE A 98 9.00 8.83 2.87
CA PHE A 98 9.15 7.68 3.75
C PHE A 98 7.81 7.02 4.12
N LEU A 99 6.77 7.82 4.33
CA LEU A 99 5.44 7.29 4.61
C LEU A 99 4.91 6.53 3.39
N LEU A 100 4.99 7.10 2.19
CA LEU A 100 4.63 6.45 0.93
C LEU A 100 5.42 5.15 0.72
N GLY A 101 6.74 5.16 0.92
CA GLY A 101 7.58 3.95 0.84
C GLY A 101 7.11 2.86 1.81
N THR A 102 6.79 3.25 3.05
CA THR A 102 6.25 2.34 4.07
C THR A 102 4.89 1.77 3.66
N ILE A 103 4.02 2.58 3.06
CA ILE A 103 2.69 2.14 2.63
C ILE A 103 2.79 1.18 1.45
N MET A 104 3.68 1.45 0.50
CA MET A 104 3.98 0.50 -0.58
C MET A 104 4.50 -0.85 -0.03
N LEU A 105 5.32 -0.82 1.01
CA LEU A 105 5.81 -2.03 1.68
C LEU A 105 4.68 -2.80 2.37
N ILE A 106 3.84 -2.13 3.16
CA ILE A 106 2.67 -2.75 3.82
C ILE A 106 1.68 -3.28 2.76
N PHE A 107 1.49 -2.56 1.67
CA PHE A 107 0.64 -2.98 0.55
C PHE A 107 1.18 -4.25 -0.12
N SER A 108 2.48 -4.30 -0.42
CA SER A 108 3.16 -5.49 -0.94
C SER A 108 2.97 -6.70 -0.03
N LEU A 109 3.19 -6.54 1.28
CA LEU A 109 3.00 -7.61 2.26
C LEU A 109 1.53 -8.02 2.39
N GLY A 110 0.61 -7.05 2.40
CA GLY A 110 -0.83 -7.29 2.49
C GLY A 110 -1.39 -8.05 1.29
N LEU A 111 -0.95 -7.71 0.07
CA LEU A 111 -1.32 -8.46 -1.14
C LEU A 111 -0.76 -9.88 -1.11
N TYR A 112 0.47 -10.07 -0.64
CA TYR A 112 1.07 -11.39 -0.50
C TYR A 112 0.30 -12.26 0.50
N GLU A 113 0.00 -11.72 1.68
CA GLU A 113 -0.73 -12.44 2.73
C GLU A 113 -2.15 -12.80 2.29
N LEU A 114 -2.84 -11.90 1.58
CA LEU A 114 -4.22 -12.08 1.18
C LEU A 114 -4.41 -13.12 0.06
N PHE A 115 -3.48 -13.18 -0.90
CA PHE A 115 -3.66 -14.00 -2.11
C PHE A 115 -2.73 -15.21 -2.20
N ILE A 116 -1.61 -15.23 -1.48
CA ILE A 116 -0.63 -16.32 -1.56
C ILE A 116 -0.69 -17.22 -0.34
N SER A 117 -0.31 -16.71 0.84
CA SER A 117 -0.28 -17.49 2.07
C SER A 117 0.08 -16.60 3.25
N LYS A 118 -0.36 -16.99 4.44
CA LYS A 118 0.15 -16.40 5.68
C LYS A 118 1.65 -16.65 5.80
N ILE A 119 2.37 -15.66 6.33
CA ILE A 119 3.81 -15.76 6.54
C ILE A 119 4.04 -16.63 7.80
N ASP A 120 4.33 -17.92 7.61
CA ASP A 120 4.56 -18.89 8.70
C ASP A 120 5.77 -18.54 9.58
N ALA A 121 6.66 -17.63 9.14
CA ALA A 121 7.79 -17.15 9.93
C ALA A 121 7.37 -16.38 11.21
N ALA A 122 6.10 -15.98 11.33
CA ALA A 122 5.53 -15.35 12.51
C ALA A 122 4.84 -16.33 13.49
N GLU A 123 4.66 -17.60 13.13
CA GLU A 123 3.89 -18.59 13.93
C GLU A 123 4.74 -19.38 14.95
N GLY A 124 6.05 -19.16 14.99
CA GLY A 124 6.95 -19.82 15.96
C GLY A 124 6.72 -19.45 17.43
N ASN A 125 5.84 -18.50 17.75
CA ASN A 125 5.53 -18.11 19.13
C ASN A 125 4.02 -17.93 19.33
N LYS A 126 3.44 -18.77 20.20
CA LYS A 126 2.00 -18.98 20.45
C LYS A 126 1.29 -17.80 21.15
N THR A 127 1.54 -16.55 20.75
CA THR A 127 0.94 -15.37 21.40
C THR A 127 0.67 -14.18 20.45
N SER A 128 0.63 -14.38 19.12
CA SER A 128 0.43 -13.28 18.15
C SER A 128 -0.84 -13.39 17.29
N SER A 129 -1.72 -14.34 17.56
CA SER A 129 -2.86 -14.67 16.69
C SER A 129 -4.07 -13.70 16.75
N LYS A 130 -3.92 -12.47 17.26
CA LYS A 130 -5.04 -11.51 17.32
C LYS A 130 -4.83 -10.17 16.61
N ILE A 131 -3.64 -9.92 16.04
CA ILE A 131 -3.30 -8.65 15.37
C ILE A 131 -3.21 -8.79 13.83
N LEU A 132 -3.19 -10.01 13.29
CA LEU A 132 -3.10 -10.31 11.84
C LEU A 132 -4.35 -11.05 11.34
N MET A 133 -5.53 -10.54 11.68
CA MET A 133 -6.76 -10.92 10.98
C MET A 133 -7.34 -9.67 10.31
N ILE A 134 -6.66 -9.24 9.25
CA ILE A 134 -7.24 -8.29 8.30
C ILE A 134 -8.23 -9.11 7.46
N HIS A 135 -9.52 -8.97 7.77
CA HIS A 135 -10.59 -9.48 6.93
C HIS A 135 -10.88 -8.41 5.89
N SER A 136 -10.72 -8.75 4.60
CA SER A 136 -11.19 -8.01 3.42
C SER A 136 -10.21 -7.02 2.74
N LEU A 137 -10.33 -6.97 1.41
CA LEU A 137 -9.72 -6.01 0.50
C LEU A 137 -10.16 -4.56 0.77
N ASP A 138 -11.36 -4.39 1.34
CA ASP A 138 -11.93 -3.07 1.62
C ASP A 138 -11.13 -2.31 2.68
N ASP A 139 -10.66 -3.00 3.73
CA ASP A 139 -9.77 -2.39 4.74
C ASP A 139 -8.44 -1.91 4.14
N LEU A 140 -7.92 -2.62 3.13
CA LEU A 140 -6.69 -2.23 2.45
C LEU A 140 -6.94 -1.03 1.53
N LYS A 141 -8.06 -1.04 0.80
CA LYS A 141 -8.49 0.06 -0.06
C LYS A 141 -8.76 1.34 0.73
N ASP A 142 -9.40 1.20 1.88
CA ASP A 142 -9.72 2.28 2.79
C ASP A 142 -8.45 2.85 3.45
N LYS A 143 -7.50 2.00 3.85
CA LYS A 143 -6.19 2.47 4.30
C LYS A 143 -5.41 3.18 3.19
N LEU A 144 -5.47 2.65 1.96
CA LEU A 144 -4.78 3.23 0.80
C LEU A 144 -5.36 4.61 0.44
N ALA A 145 -6.68 4.76 0.38
CA ALA A 145 -7.33 6.04 0.08
C ALA A 145 -6.96 7.14 1.09
N LYS A 146 -6.88 6.78 2.38
CA LYS A 146 -6.43 7.69 3.44
C LYS A 146 -4.99 8.15 3.22
N VAL A 147 -4.12 7.26 2.77
CA VAL A 147 -2.71 7.57 2.48
C VAL A 147 -2.59 8.48 1.27
N ILE A 148 -3.29 8.19 0.18
CA ILE A 148 -3.30 9.06 -1.01
C ILE A 148 -3.72 10.48 -0.61
N LEU A 149 -4.76 10.59 0.23
CA LEU A 149 -5.22 11.88 0.70
C LEU A 149 -4.13 12.62 1.51
N MET A 150 -3.36 11.89 2.34
CA MET A 150 -2.22 12.46 3.06
C MET A 150 -1.11 12.95 2.14
N ILE A 151 -0.78 12.19 1.08
CA ILE A 151 0.22 12.59 0.06
C ILE A 151 -0.22 13.86 -0.66
N LEU A 152 -1.49 13.94 -1.08
CA LEU A 152 -2.02 15.14 -1.73
C LEU A 152 -1.93 16.38 -0.82
N VAL A 153 -2.18 16.20 0.48
CA VAL A 153 -2.08 17.26 1.49
C VAL A 153 -0.62 17.70 1.65
N VAL A 154 0.33 16.76 1.75
CA VAL A 154 1.75 17.08 1.86
C VAL A 154 2.27 17.75 0.60
N MET A 155 1.98 17.20 -0.59
CA MET A 155 2.33 17.82 -1.88
C MET A 155 1.77 19.22 -2.01
N PHE A 156 0.53 19.44 -1.57
CA PHE A 156 -0.07 20.78 -1.55
C PHE A 156 0.72 21.70 -0.61
N PHE A 157 1.01 21.27 0.63
CA PHE A 157 1.77 22.09 1.58
C PHE A 157 3.20 22.39 1.12
N GLU A 158 3.89 21.42 0.52
CA GLU A 158 5.22 21.61 -0.05
C GLU A 158 5.17 22.69 -1.13
N GLN A 159 4.26 22.58 -2.09
CA GLN A 159 4.09 23.59 -3.14
C GLN A 159 3.66 24.95 -2.56
N ALA A 160 2.78 24.92 -1.57
CA ALA A 160 2.23 26.10 -0.91
C ALA A 160 3.32 26.92 -0.19
N LEU A 161 4.33 26.27 0.41
CA LEU A 161 5.49 26.94 1.03
C LEU A 161 6.39 27.67 0.01
N PHE A 162 6.38 27.26 -1.25
CA PHE A 162 7.15 27.89 -2.33
C PHE A 162 6.40 29.03 -3.03
N LEU A 163 5.08 29.11 -2.88
CA LEU A 163 4.29 30.22 -3.38
C LEU A 163 4.60 31.46 -2.54
N LYS A 164 5.17 32.49 -3.19
CA LYS A 164 5.37 33.82 -2.60
C LYS A 164 4.23 34.73 -3.06
N PRO A 165 3.07 34.78 -2.36
CA PRO A 165 1.97 35.63 -2.78
C PRO A 165 2.38 37.10 -2.69
N THR A 166 2.26 37.81 -3.80
CA THR A 166 2.61 39.23 -3.93
C THR A 166 1.40 40.13 -3.84
N ALA A 167 0.21 39.61 -4.16
CA ALA A 167 -1.05 40.36 -4.14
C ALA A 167 -1.99 39.92 -3.00
N PRO A 168 -2.79 40.83 -2.41
CA PRO A 168 -3.82 40.49 -1.41
C PRO A 168 -4.83 39.43 -1.89
N LEU A 169 -5.11 39.39 -3.20
CA LEU A 169 -6.03 38.44 -3.80
C LEU A 169 -5.42 37.02 -3.83
N GLU A 170 -4.11 36.90 -4.06
CA GLU A 170 -3.40 35.62 -4.01
C GLU A 170 -3.40 35.05 -2.58
N LEU A 171 -3.25 35.90 -1.57
CA LEU A 171 -3.40 35.51 -0.15
C LEU A 171 -4.80 34.96 0.16
N LEU A 172 -5.84 35.52 -0.46
CA LEU A 172 -7.21 35.00 -0.32
C LEU A 172 -7.36 33.63 -0.96
N TYR A 173 -6.86 33.43 -2.19
CA TYR A 173 -6.89 32.12 -2.85
C TYR A 173 -6.10 31.06 -2.07
N TYR A 174 -4.96 31.45 -1.51
CA TYR A 174 -4.15 30.58 -0.67
C TYR A 174 -4.89 30.15 0.60
N SER A 175 -5.53 31.09 1.28
CA SER A 175 -6.35 30.81 2.48
C SER A 175 -7.54 29.90 2.15
N LEU A 176 -8.19 30.12 1.00
CA LEU A 176 -9.30 29.30 0.54
C LEU A 176 -8.84 27.89 0.18
N ALA A 177 -7.68 27.73 -0.45
CA ALA A 177 -7.11 26.43 -0.76
C ALA A 177 -6.79 25.63 0.52
N ILE A 178 -6.19 26.26 1.53
CA ILE A 178 -5.97 25.63 2.85
C ILE A 178 -7.30 25.22 3.50
N MET A 179 -8.33 26.08 3.42
CA MET A 179 -9.67 25.77 3.92
C MET A 179 -10.27 24.54 3.21
N LEU A 180 -10.11 24.42 1.89
CA LEU A 180 -10.59 23.25 1.13
C LEU A 180 -9.84 21.97 1.51
N VAL A 181 -8.52 22.05 1.73
CA VAL A 181 -7.72 20.91 2.21
C VAL A 181 -8.17 20.47 3.60
N ALA A 182 -8.39 21.42 4.52
CA ALA A 182 -8.91 21.13 5.86
C ALA A 182 -10.32 20.51 5.81
N LEU A 183 -11.19 21.01 4.92
CA LEU A 183 -12.52 20.45 4.69
C LEU A 183 -12.46 19.03 4.13
N ALA A 184 -11.57 18.77 3.16
CA ALA A 184 -11.37 17.44 2.60
C ALA A 184 -10.90 16.44 3.67
N LEU A 185 -9.96 16.84 4.53
CA LEU A 185 -9.50 16.05 5.67
C LEU A 185 -10.63 15.75 6.67
N TYR A 186 -11.44 16.77 6.99
CA TYR A 186 -12.58 16.62 7.89
C TYR A 186 -13.64 15.64 7.33
N LEU A 187 -14.00 15.79 6.05
CA LEU A 187 -14.94 14.91 5.38
C LEU A 187 -14.42 13.48 5.28
N SER A 188 -13.13 13.32 4.97
CA SER A 188 -12.47 12.01 4.94
C SER A 188 -12.52 11.34 6.31
N HIS A 189 -12.24 12.06 7.41
CA HIS A 189 -12.35 11.48 8.75
C HIS A 189 -13.79 11.06 9.08
N LYS A 190 -14.77 11.89 8.74
CA LYS A 190 -16.19 11.60 8.99
C LYS A 190 -16.70 10.40 8.20
N ALA A 191 -16.24 10.23 6.95
CA ALA A 191 -16.65 9.12 6.09
C ALA A 191 -16.23 7.74 6.64
N TYR A 192 -15.18 7.69 7.46
CA TYR A 192 -14.62 6.46 8.04
C TYR A 192 -15.18 6.11 9.44
N GLN A 193 -16.04 6.93 10.03
CA GLN A 193 -16.69 6.62 11.33
C GLN A 193 -17.94 5.74 11.19
N HIS A 194 -17.99 4.89 10.17
CA HIS A 194 -19.07 3.93 9.96
C HIS A 194 -18.65 2.51 10.36
#